data_AF-A0A2M7PJP4-F1
#
_entry.id   AF-A0A2M7PJP4-F1
#
_cell.length_a   1.000
_cell.length_b   1.000
_cell.length_c   1.000
_cell.angle_alpha   90.00
_cell.angle_beta   90.00
_cell.angle_gamma   90.00
#
_symmetry.space_group_name_H-M   'P 1'
#
loop_
_entity.id
_entity.type
_entity.pdbx_description
1 polymer ?
#
loop_
_entity_poly.entity_id
_entity_poly.type
_entity_poly.pdbx_seq_one_letter_code
_entity_poly.pdbx_strand_id
1 'polypeptide(L)'
;LVKRNNDADTTNDANVVIKPDYKFRDINVKYATRLGKHDDLFYVSFYGGIDNFSYHIDEIFRTYQLLKNTKEENSQSGGSVYYGKKWSAMARSHFSFSYSSLRSKFSNDFKLVFPQISKVNQIENKNTDNRLTEVSVKVDNSFNLGSWHTLETGAEIISNRVALVEDTFGVNYLNMQNKSPRINLYGQDVIMLGNQVIVKPGLRLTYANLVRKPYVDPRLSVTYVASKKWRINL
;
A
#
# COMPACT_ATOMS: atom_id res chain seq x y z
N LEU A 1 14.04 -14.17 12.98
CA LEU A 1 14.71 -14.89 11.87
C LEU A 1 16.18 -15.02 12.23
N VAL A 2 16.57 -16.16 12.79
CA VAL A 2 17.95 -16.47 13.17
C VAL A 2 18.72 -16.76 11.87
N LYS A 3 19.71 -15.94 11.51
CA LYS A 3 20.71 -16.37 10.52
C LYS A 3 21.45 -17.54 11.15
N ARG A 4 21.17 -18.76 10.69
CA ARG A 4 22.08 -19.87 10.93
C ARG A 4 23.40 -19.51 10.26
N ASN A 5 24.45 -19.43 11.06
CA ASN A 5 25.81 -19.41 10.56
C ASN A 5 26.02 -20.79 9.91
N ASN A 6 26.20 -20.84 8.58
CA ASN A 6 26.50 -22.08 7.87
C ASN A 6 28.01 -22.35 7.92
N ASP A 7 28.61 -22.20 9.08
CA ASP A 7 29.99 -22.62 9.34
C ASP A 7 29.95 -24.01 10.00
N ALA A 8 30.88 -24.90 9.64
CA ALA A 8 30.96 -26.24 10.21
C ALA A 8 31.45 -26.22 11.67
N ASP A 9 31.99 -25.09 12.11
CA ASP A 9 32.45 -24.84 13.47
C ASP A 9 31.40 -24.05 14.28
N THR A 10 30.71 -24.76 15.16
CA THR A 10 29.71 -24.19 16.08
C THR A 10 30.31 -23.83 17.46
N THR A 11 31.62 -23.98 17.65
CA THR A 11 32.28 -23.74 18.96
C THR A 11 32.23 -22.29 19.45
N ASN A 12 31.90 -21.36 18.55
CA ASN A 12 31.73 -19.92 18.84
C ASN A 12 30.27 -19.43 18.70
N ASP A 13 29.30 -20.33 18.60
CA ASP A 13 27.89 -19.94 18.49
C ASP A 13 27.36 -19.44 19.84
N ALA A 14 27.04 -18.15 19.88
CA ALA A 14 26.30 -17.54 20.97
C ALA A 14 24.81 -17.94 20.87
N ASN A 15 24.33 -18.78 21.79
CA ASN A 15 22.91 -19.11 21.86
C ASN A 15 22.16 -17.99 22.60
N VAL A 16 21.58 -17.07 21.84
CA VAL A 16 20.80 -15.94 22.37
C VAL A 16 19.31 -16.23 22.21
N VAL A 17 18.56 -16.21 23.32
CA VAL A 17 17.10 -16.39 23.29
C VAL A 17 16.44 -15.02 23.09
N ILE A 18 15.79 -14.83 21.95
CA ILE A 18 15.06 -13.59 21.64
C ILE A 18 13.59 -13.78 22.00
N LYS A 19 13.08 -12.99 22.96
CA LYS A 19 11.65 -12.93 23.28
C LYS A 19 11.05 -11.63 22.74
N PRO A 20 10.32 -11.67 21.60
CA PRO A 20 9.67 -10.48 21.07
C PRO A 20 8.42 -10.10 21.86
N ASP A 21 8.18 -8.80 22.01
CA ASP A 21 6.88 -8.21 22.36
C ASP A 21 6.24 -7.69 21.07
N TYR A 22 5.04 -8.17 20.76
CA TYR A 22 4.29 -7.79 19.57
C TYR A 22 2.85 -7.43 19.96
N LYS A 23 2.41 -6.24 19.55
CA LYS A 23 1.07 -5.73 19.80
C LYS A 23 0.48 -5.17 18.52
N PHE A 24 -0.65 -5.72 18.08
CA PHE A 24 -1.40 -5.25 16.91
C PHE A 24 -2.82 -4.86 17.32
N ARG A 25 -3.33 -3.76 16.76
CA ARG A 25 -4.72 -3.33 16.90
C ARG A 25 -5.16 -2.63 15.62
N ASP A 26 -6.39 -2.90 15.20
CA ASP A 26 -7.01 -2.24 14.07
C ASP A 26 -8.49 -1.91 14.32
N ILE A 27 -9.01 -1.05 13.45
CA ILE A 27 -10.42 -0.69 13.37
C ILE A 27 -10.78 -0.38 11.92
N ASN A 28 -11.93 -0.89 11.49
CA ASN A 28 -12.54 -0.56 10.21
C ASN A 28 -13.99 -0.19 10.44
N VAL A 29 -14.40 1.00 10.00
CA VAL A 29 -15.77 1.48 10.11
C VAL A 29 -16.26 1.87 8.72
N LYS A 30 -17.41 1.35 8.33
CA LYS A 30 -18.09 1.72 7.09
C LYS A 30 -19.55 2.06 7.37
N TYR A 31 -19.97 3.23 6.92
CA TYR A 31 -21.36 3.64 6.90
C TYR A 31 -21.83 3.72 5.44
N ALA A 32 -22.92 3.05 5.12
CA ALA A 32 -23.49 3.03 3.78
C ALA A 32 -24.99 3.31 3.85
N THR A 33 -25.48 4.10 2.90
CA THR A 33 -26.90 4.44 2.78
C THR A 33 -27.28 4.62 1.32
N ARG A 34 -28.59 4.67 1.09
CA ARG A 34 -29.19 4.99 -0.20
C ARG A 34 -29.88 6.33 -0.12
N LEU A 35 -29.61 7.19 -1.10
CA LEU A 35 -30.07 8.56 -1.12
C LEU A 35 -31.02 8.80 -2.31
N GLY A 36 -32.03 9.63 -2.07
CA GLY A 36 -32.93 10.12 -3.11
C GLY A 36 -33.85 9.06 -3.73
N LYS A 37 -34.54 9.45 -4.80
CA LYS A 37 -35.57 8.62 -5.47
C LYS A 37 -35.00 7.51 -6.36
N HIS A 38 -33.70 7.58 -6.69
CA HIS A 38 -33.04 6.65 -7.61
C HIS A 38 -32.20 5.58 -6.90
N ASP A 39 -32.29 5.51 -5.57
CA ASP A 39 -31.52 4.57 -4.75
C ASP A 39 -30.00 4.78 -4.92
N ASP A 40 -29.57 6.04 -5.01
CA ASP A 40 -28.16 6.42 -5.21
C ASP A 40 -27.33 5.92 -4.02
N LEU A 41 -26.29 5.12 -4.27
CA LEU A 41 -25.46 4.54 -3.21
C LEU A 41 -24.46 5.59 -2.70
N PHE A 42 -24.45 5.82 -1.39
CA PHE A 42 -23.44 6.63 -0.72
C PHE A 42 -22.78 5.83 0.40
N TYR A 43 -21.46 5.90 0.51
CA TYR A 43 -20.78 5.38 1.69
C TYR A 43 -19.55 6.18 2.05
N VAL A 44 -19.23 6.14 3.34
CA VAL A 44 -17.96 6.60 3.89
C VAL A 44 -17.34 5.43 4.63
N SER A 45 -16.02 5.26 4.51
CA SER A 45 -15.27 4.27 5.27
C SER A 45 -14.01 4.85 5.85
N PHE A 46 -13.60 4.32 7.00
CA PHE A 46 -12.39 4.69 7.71
C PHE A 46 -11.69 3.41 8.15
N TYR A 47 -10.36 3.45 8.11
CA TYR A 47 -9.50 2.39 8.58
C TYR A 47 -8.36 2.97 9.41
N GLY A 48 -8.00 2.29 10.48
CA GLY A 48 -6.84 2.61 11.30
C GLY A 48 -6.23 1.33 11.85
N GLY A 49 -4.92 1.19 11.78
CA GLY A 49 -4.18 0.06 12.29
C GLY A 49 -2.83 0.51 12.86
N ILE A 50 -2.42 -0.11 13.96
CA ILE A 50 -1.11 0.10 14.58
C ILE A 50 -0.54 -1.26 14.94
N ASP A 51 0.72 -1.47 14.59
CA ASP A 51 1.53 -2.54 15.16
C ASP A 51 2.73 -1.96 15.90
N ASN A 52 3.17 -2.68 16.92
CA ASN A 52 4.42 -2.40 17.61
C ASN A 52 5.12 -3.74 17.82
N PHE A 53 6.35 -3.82 17.33
CA PHE A 53 7.25 -4.94 17.56
C PHE A 53 8.46 -4.43 18.33
N SER A 54 8.90 -5.17 19.33
CA SER A 54 10.17 -4.88 19.99
C SER A 54 10.80 -6.13 20.53
N TYR A 55 12.12 -6.14 20.60
CA TYR A 55 12.84 -7.12 21.40
C TYR A 55 14.07 -6.47 22.03
N HIS A 56 14.48 -7.06 23.13
CA HIS A 56 15.67 -6.69 23.88
C HIS A 56 16.55 -7.92 24.03
N ILE A 57 17.86 -7.74 23.87
CA ILE A 57 18.88 -8.72 24.21
C ILE A 57 19.77 -8.08 25.27
N ASP A 58 19.93 -8.79 26.37
CA ASP A 58 20.91 -8.50 27.41
C ASP A 58 21.55 -9.83 27.80
N GLU A 59 22.69 -10.12 27.18
CA GLU A 59 23.39 -11.40 27.33
C GLU A 59 24.83 -11.17 27.72
N ILE A 60 25.27 -11.84 28.79
CA ILE A 60 26.63 -11.74 29.31
C ILE A 60 27.46 -12.91 28.77
N PHE A 61 28.51 -12.59 28.03
CA PHE A 61 29.55 -13.51 27.62
C PHE A 61 30.79 -13.35 28.51
N ARG A 62 31.76 -14.26 28.38
CA ARG A 62 32.96 -14.31 29.24
C ARG A 62 33.72 -12.98 29.30
N THR A 63 33.79 -12.23 28.21
CA THR A 63 34.60 -11.01 28.10
C THR A 63 33.81 -9.74 27.77
N TYR A 64 32.53 -9.88 27.41
CA TYR A 64 31.67 -8.77 27.03
C TYR A 64 30.19 -9.05 27.31
N GLN A 65 29.40 -8.01 27.45
CA GLN A 65 27.94 -8.05 27.50
C GLN A 65 27.38 -7.50 26.18
N LEU A 66 26.46 -8.24 25.58
CA LEU A 66 25.75 -7.89 24.36
C LEU A 66 24.44 -7.22 24.76
N LEU A 67 24.31 -5.93 24.43
CA LEU A 67 23.10 -5.15 24.65
C LEU A 67 22.50 -4.75 23.31
N LYS A 68 21.28 -5.21 23.03
CA LYS A 68 20.55 -4.82 21.82
C LYS A 68 19.11 -4.43 22.13
N ASN A 69 18.69 -3.30 21.59
CA ASN A 69 17.31 -2.85 21.60
C ASN A 69 16.85 -2.65 20.17
N THR A 70 15.80 -3.34 19.76
CA THR A 70 15.16 -3.11 18.46
C THR A 70 13.69 -2.84 18.68
N LYS A 71 13.18 -1.80 18.01
CA LYS A 71 11.76 -1.44 18.03
C LYS A 71 11.30 -1.07 16.62
N GLU A 72 10.11 -1.52 16.28
CA GLU A 72 9.41 -1.18 15.05
C GLU A 72 7.99 -0.73 15.42
N GLU A 73 7.57 0.44 14.94
CA GLU A 73 6.21 0.96 15.09
C GLU A 73 5.65 1.20 13.69
N ASN A 74 4.66 0.41 13.27
CA ASN A 74 3.94 0.68 12.03
C ASN A 74 2.54 1.20 12.33
N SER A 75 2.10 2.14 11.50
CA SER A 75 0.75 2.69 11.54
C SER A 75 0.22 2.84 10.13
N GLN A 76 -1.05 2.50 9.97
CA GLN A 76 -1.79 2.69 8.73
C GLN A 76 -3.11 3.37 9.07
N SER A 77 -3.48 4.38 8.29
CA SER A 77 -4.79 5.00 8.40
C SER A 77 -5.29 5.42 7.04
N GLY A 78 -6.60 5.54 6.91
CA GLY A 78 -7.20 6.01 5.67
C GLY A 78 -8.69 6.23 5.79
N GLY A 79 -9.22 6.91 4.80
CA GLY A 79 -10.65 7.11 4.64
C GLY A 79 -11.02 7.19 3.18
N SER A 80 -12.24 6.78 2.86
CA SER A 80 -12.80 6.96 1.53
C SER A 80 -14.26 7.38 1.58
N VAL A 81 -14.65 8.16 0.59
CA VAL A 81 -16.03 8.58 0.32
C VAL A 81 -16.38 8.09 -1.07
N TYR A 82 -17.58 7.55 -1.21
CA TYR A 82 -18.11 7.09 -2.48
C TYR A 82 -19.54 7.60 -2.67
N TYR A 83 -19.84 8.01 -3.90
CA TYR A 83 -21.17 8.37 -4.33
C TYR A 83 -21.44 7.79 -5.73
N GLY A 84 -22.39 6.87 -5.82
CA GLY A 84 -22.89 6.29 -7.06
C GLY A 84 -24.21 6.92 -7.45
N LYS A 85 -24.25 7.56 -8.62
CA LYS A 85 -25.41 8.25 -9.13
C LYS A 85 -25.99 7.58 -10.36
N LYS A 86 -27.29 7.34 -10.35
CA LYS A 86 -28.05 6.90 -11.52
C LYS A 86 -28.76 8.11 -12.15
N TRP A 87 -28.31 8.54 -13.32
CA TRP A 87 -28.93 9.65 -14.06
C TRP A 87 -30.15 9.20 -14.85
N SER A 88 -30.08 7.99 -15.41
CA SER A 88 -31.18 7.37 -16.15
C SER A 88 -31.07 5.84 -16.11
N ALA A 89 -31.93 5.13 -16.82
CA ALA A 89 -31.76 3.68 -17.01
C ALA A 89 -30.44 3.34 -17.75
N MET A 90 -29.89 4.28 -18.53
CA MET A 90 -28.76 4.07 -19.43
C MET A 90 -27.47 4.73 -18.95
N ALA A 91 -27.51 5.70 -18.02
CA ALA A 91 -26.34 6.47 -17.60
C ALA A 91 -26.13 6.41 -16.09
N ARG A 92 -24.90 6.04 -15.68
CA ARG A 92 -24.46 5.96 -14.28
C ARG A 92 -23.09 6.60 -14.13
N SER A 93 -22.86 7.24 -12.98
CA SER A 93 -21.56 7.77 -12.60
C SER A 93 -21.19 7.33 -11.20
N HIS A 94 -19.91 7.06 -10.97
CA HIS A 94 -19.35 6.77 -9.66
C HIS A 94 -18.28 7.80 -9.35
N PHE A 95 -18.39 8.42 -8.19
CA PHE A 95 -17.43 9.36 -7.67
C PHE A 95 -16.79 8.76 -6.43
N SER A 96 -15.46 8.80 -6.36
CA SER A 96 -14.76 8.37 -5.15
C SER A 96 -13.62 9.32 -4.80
N PHE A 97 -13.48 9.54 -3.51
CA PHE A 97 -12.36 10.24 -2.90
C PHE A 97 -11.73 9.27 -1.90
N SER A 98 -10.40 9.15 -1.91
CA SER A 98 -9.67 8.30 -0.98
C SER A 98 -8.42 9.00 -0.47
N TYR A 99 -8.13 8.79 0.81
CA TYR A 99 -6.90 9.18 1.47
C TYR A 99 -6.32 7.99 2.24
N SER A 100 -5.00 7.81 2.16
CA SER A 100 -4.29 6.85 3.01
C SER A 100 -2.94 7.39 3.48
N SER A 101 -2.50 6.89 4.63
CA SER A 101 -1.22 7.18 5.24
C SER A 101 -0.66 5.90 5.85
N LEU A 102 0.58 5.59 5.51
CA LEU A 102 1.37 4.50 6.05
C LEU A 102 2.63 5.12 6.66
N ARG A 103 2.96 4.74 7.89
CA ARG A 103 4.19 5.17 8.54
C ARG A 103 4.83 4.00 9.26
N SER A 104 6.11 3.77 8.98
CA SER A 104 6.96 2.80 9.65
C SER A 104 8.09 3.56 10.34
N LYS A 105 8.25 3.32 11.64
CA LYS A 105 9.45 3.73 12.37
C LYS A 105 10.22 2.50 12.79
N PHE A 106 11.53 2.54 12.63
CA PHE A 106 12.43 1.51 13.09
C PHE A 106 13.52 2.15 13.92
N SER A 107 13.84 1.56 15.07
CA SER A 107 15.02 1.92 15.84
C SER A 107 15.81 0.67 16.23
N ASN A 108 17.13 0.80 16.19
CA ASN A 108 18.06 -0.24 16.61
C ASN A 108 19.25 0.39 17.33
N ASP A 109 19.52 -0.09 18.53
CA ASP A 109 20.69 0.29 19.32
C ASP A 109 21.41 -0.98 19.73
N PHE A 110 22.65 -1.14 19.29
CA PHE A 110 23.46 -2.32 19.54
C PHE A 110 24.82 -1.92 20.13
N LYS A 111 25.12 -2.45 21.31
CA LYS A 111 26.32 -2.16 22.09
C LYS A 111 26.98 -3.45 22.56
N LEU A 112 28.31 -3.43 22.59
CA LEU A 112 29.14 -4.37 23.32
C LEU A 112 29.77 -3.65 24.49
N VAL A 113 29.50 -4.11 25.70
CA VAL A 113 30.11 -3.58 26.94
C VAL A 113 31.21 -4.54 27.35
N PHE A 114 32.41 -4.03 27.63
CA PHE A 114 33.57 -4.79 28.12
C PHE A 114 33.87 -4.35 29.56
N PRO A 115 33.27 -4.98 30.59
CA PRO A 115 33.37 -4.52 31.97
C PRO A 115 34.81 -4.51 32.50
N GLN A 116 35.62 -5.48 32.07
CA GLN A 116 37.01 -5.64 32.52
C GLN A 116 37.92 -4.44 32.17
N ILE A 117 37.59 -3.72 31.10
CA ILE A 117 38.36 -2.57 30.62
C ILE A 117 37.53 -1.27 30.61
N SER A 118 36.36 -1.29 31.26
CA SER A 118 35.42 -0.16 31.33
C SER A 118 35.12 0.48 29.96
N LYS A 119 35.03 -0.32 28.90
CA LYS A 119 34.82 0.14 27.52
C LYS A 119 33.43 -0.21 27.03
N VAL A 120 32.74 0.76 26.43
CA VAL A 120 31.49 0.53 25.69
C VAL A 120 31.76 0.78 24.21
N ASN A 121 31.48 -0.22 23.39
CA ASN A 121 31.56 -0.11 21.94
C ASN A 121 30.14 -0.09 21.36
N GLN A 122 29.68 1.07 20.89
CA GLN A 122 28.40 1.18 20.21
C GLN A 122 28.58 0.77 18.74
N ILE A 123 28.05 -0.41 18.41
CA ILE A 123 28.19 -1.01 17.07
C ILE A 123 27.17 -0.40 16.12
N GLU A 124 25.96 -0.13 16.60
CA GLU A 124 24.88 0.44 15.80
C GLU A 124 24.02 1.37 16.64
N ASN A 125 23.64 2.50 16.05
CA ASN A 125 22.58 3.36 16.54
C ASN A 125 21.84 3.87 15.31
N LYS A 126 20.69 3.29 15.00
CA LYS A 126 19.95 3.57 13.78
C LYS A 126 18.51 3.93 14.10
N ASN A 127 18.01 4.99 13.49
CA ASN A 127 16.60 5.35 13.49
C ASN A 127 16.16 5.58 12.04
N THR A 128 15.03 4.98 11.65
CA THR A 128 14.44 5.17 10.34
C THR A 128 12.98 5.57 10.50
N ASP A 129 12.53 6.58 9.75
CA ASP A 129 11.14 7.02 9.67
C ASP A 129 10.72 7.08 8.20
N ASN A 130 9.89 6.14 7.79
CA ASN A 130 9.36 6.02 6.45
C ASN A 130 7.87 6.36 6.45
N ARG A 131 7.46 7.34 5.64
CA ARG A 131 6.08 7.78 5.49
C ARG A 131 5.67 7.73 4.03
N LEU A 132 4.52 7.12 3.76
CA LEU A 132 3.85 7.11 2.46
C LEU A 132 2.42 7.62 2.64
N THR A 133 2.05 8.68 1.93
CA THR A 133 0.67 9.17 1.91
C THR A 133 0.14 9.22 0.49
N GLU A 134 -1.13 8.89 0.30
CA GLU A 134 -1.81 8.92 -0.99
C GLU A 134 -3.16 9.65 -0.88
N VAL A 135 -3.45 10.51 -1.86
CA VAL A 135 -4.76 11.11 -2.07
C VAL A 135 -5.19 10.74 -3.49
N SER A 136 -6.42 10.24 -3.67
CA SER A 136 -7.00 9.96 -4.98
C SER A 136 -8.42 10.53 -5.10
N VAL A 137 -8.73 11.08 -6.26
CA VAL A 137 -10.07 11.48 -6.69
C VAL A 137 -10.36 10.82 -8.02
N LYS A 138 -11.47 10.10 -8.11
CA LYS A 138 -11.84 9.33 -9.29
C LYS A 138 -13.30 9.54 -9.66
N VAL A 139 -13.54 9.66 -10.97
CA VAL A 139 -14.86 9.61 -11.58
C VAL A 139 -14.88 8.53 -12.65
N ASP A 140 -15.85 7.63 -12.58
CA ASP A 140 -16.12 6.62 -13.60
C ASP A 140 -17.54 6.81 -14.12
N ASN A 141 -17.75 6.70 -15.42
CA ASN A 141 -19.05 6.80 -16.07
C ASN A 141 -19.31 5.55 -16.89
N SER A 142 -20.57 5.12 -16.92
CA SER A 142 -21.04 4.00 -17.72
C SER A 142 -22.30 4.42 -18.47
N PHE A 143 -22.27 4.29 -19.79
CA PHE A 143 -23.33 4.64 -20.70
C PHE A 143 -23.73 3.42 -21.54
N ASN A 144 -24.93 2.91 -21.34
CA ASN A 144 -25.51 1.86 -22.16
C ASN A 144 -25.99 2.46 -23.48
N LEU A 145 -25.27 2.22 -24.56
CA LEU A 145 -25.57 2.70 -25.90
C LEU A 145 -26.31 1.59 -26.67
N GLY A 146 -27.61 1.43 -26.36
CA GLY A 146 -28.43 0.35 -26.89
C GLY A 146 -28.23 -0.98 -26.16
N SER A 147 -28.58 -2.09 -26.81
CA SER A 147 -28.52 -3.43 -26.21
C SER A 147 -27.15 -4.11 -26.30
N TRP A 148 -26.22 -3.56 -27.08
CA TRP A 148 -24.97 -4.25 -27.42
C TRP A 148 -23.72 -3.50 -26.98
N HIS A 149 -23.80 -2.19 -26.72
CA HIS A 149 -22.64 -1.37 -26.36
C HIS A 149 -22.80 -0.78 -24.96
N THR A 150 -21.72 -0.81 -24.18
CA THR A 150 -21.61 -0.06 -22.93
C THR A 150 -20.29 0.69 -22.93
N LEU A 151 -20.38 2.00 -23.15
CA LEU A 151 -19.23 2.89 -23.12
C LEU A 151 -18.89 3.21 -21.66
N GLU A 152 -17.67 2.87 -21.24
CA GLU A 152 -17.13 3.18 -19.93
C GLU A 152 -15.99 4.16 -20.06
N THR A 153 -16.08 5.27 -19.34
CA THR A 153 -15.03 6.30 -19.31
C THR A 153 -14.67 6.64 -17.88
N GLY A 154 -13.46 7.12 -17.65
CA GLY A 154 -13.11 7.60 -16.32
C GLY A 154 -11.88 8.48 -16.29
N ALA A 155 -11.78 9.22 -15.21
CA ALA A 155 -10.67 10.09 -14.89
C ALA A 155 -10.28 9.92 -13.43
N GLU A 156 -8.98 9.92 -13.16
CA GLU A 156 -8.43 9.83 -11.82
C GLU A 156 -7.26 10.82 -11.67
N ILE A 157 -7.25 11.53 -10.54
CA ILE A 157 -6.10 12.30 -10.10
C ILE A 157 -5.60 11.65 -8.82
N ILE A 158 -4.33 11.26 -8.81
CA ILE A 158 -3.69 10.61 -7.67
C ILE A 158 -2.41 11.35 -7.30
N SER A 159 -2.14 11.53 -6.02
CA SER A 159 -0.90 12.12 -5.54
C SER A 159 -0.31 11.29 -4.41
N ASN A 160 0.88 10.76 -4.65
CA ASN A 160 1.69 10.11 -3.61
C ASN A 160 2.71 11.10 -3.06
N ARG A 161 2.97 11.04 -1.75
CA ARG A 161 4.13 11.65 -1.10
C ARG A 161 4.87 10.56 -0.33
N VAL A 162 6.18 10.49 -0.53
CA VAL A 162 7.09 9.60 0.18
C VAL A 162 8.07 10.46 0.95
N ALA A 163 8.30 10.14 2.23
CA ALA A 163 9.35 10.73 3.03
C ALA A 163 10.10 9.62 3.76
N LEU A 164 11.42 9.58 3.60
CA LEU A 164 12.31 8.63 4.26
C LEU A 164 13.43 9.39 4.96
N VAL A 165 13.51 9.22 6.26
CA VAL A 165 14.59 9.77 7.09
C VAL A 165 15.32 8.62 7.74
N GLU A 166 16.65 8.61 7.64
CA GLU A 166 17.51 7.67 8.35
C GLU A 166 18.61 8.44 9.09
N ASP A 167 18.69 8.21 10.40
CA ASP A 167 19.73 8.75 11.27
C ASP A 167 20.59 7.60 11.78
N THR A 168 21.91 7.77 11.74
CA THR A 168 22.86 6.83 12.35
C THR A 168 23.81 7.59 13.28
N PHE A 169 23.95 7.14 14.53
CA PHE A 169 24.77 7.81 15.56
C PHE A 169 24.43 9.31 15.74
N GLY A 170 23.16 9.67 15.61
CA GLY A 170 22.70 11.06 15.71
C GLY A 170 23.02 11.93 14.48
N VAL A 171 23.59 11.35 13.43
CA VAL A 171 23.85 12.03 12.15
C VAL A 171 22.76 11.65 11.15
N ASN A 172 22.16 12.66 10.52
CA ASN A 172 21.22 12.44 9.43
C ASN A 172 21.93 11.88 8.20
N TYR A 173 21.80 10.57 8.00
CA TYR A 173 22.45 9.85 6.92
C TYR A 173 21.64 9.94 5.63
N LEU A 174 20.31 9.91 5.74
CA LEU A 174 19.39 10.02 4.62
C LEU A 174 18.21 10.93 4.97
N ASN A 175 17.86 11.81 4.05
CA ASN A 175 16.64 12.58 4.09
C ASN A 175 16.11 12.76 2.67
N MET A 176 15.10 11.97 2.33
CA MET A 176 14.46 11.99 1.02
C MET A 176 12.99 12.37 1.18
N GLN A 177 12.53 13.31 0.36
CA GLN A 177 11.13 13.65 0.25
C GLN A 177 10.74 13.83 -1.21
N ASN A 178 9.76 13.07 -1.68
CA ASN A 178 9.29 13.09 -3.06
C ASN A 178 7.77 13.17 -3.15
N LYS A 179 7.26 13.83 -4.18
CA LYS A 179 5.84 13.87 -4.53
C LYS A 179 5.66 13.44 -5.98
N SER A 180 4.68 12.58 -6.24
CA SER A 180 4.38 12.05 -7.57
C SER A 180 2.90 12.16 -7.87
N PRO A 181 2.42 13.34 -8.33
CA PRO A 181 1.06 13.49 -8.82
C PRO A 181 0.94 12.92 -10.23
N ARG A 182 -0.16 12.23 -10.51
CA ARG A 182 -0.49 11.62 -11.80
C ARG A 182 -1.95 11.86 -12.14
N ILE A 183 -2.23 11.98 -13.43
CA ILE A 183 -3.58 12.04 -13.97
C ILE A 183 -3.75 10.84 -14.90
N ASN A 184 -4.82 10.08 -14.69
CA ASN A 184 -5.20 8.96 -15.53
C ASN A 184 -6.53 9.28 -16.21
N LEU A 185 -6.62 9.03 -17.51
CA LEU A 185 -7.86 9.06 -18.28
C LEU A 185 -8.03 7.70 -18.96
N TYR A 186 -9.25 7.19 -19.05
CA TYR A 186 -9.52 6.00 -19.83
C TYR A 186 -10.88 6.06 -20.52
N GLY A 187 -10.98 5.32 -21.61
CA GLY A 187 -12.22 5.01 -22.31
C GLY A 187 -12.16 3.59 -22.84
N GLN A 188 -13.25 2.85 -22.68
CA GLN A 188 -13.40 1.51 -23.22
C GLN A 188 -14.86 1.27 -23.62
N ASP A 189 -15.08 0.44 -24.63
CA ASP A 189 -16.42 0.00 -25.01
C ASP A 189 -16.58 -1.49 -24.69
N VAL A 190 -17.69 -1.86 -24.08
CA VAL A 190 -18.06 -3.26 -23.87
C VAL A 190 -19.08 -3.65 -24.93
N ILE A 191 -18.63 -4.43 -25.90
CA ILE A 191 -19.41 -4.84 -27.06
C ILE A 191 -19.88 -6.28 -26.85
N MET A 192 -21.19 -6.48 -26.77
CA MET A 192 -21.83 -7.80 -26.72
C MET A 192 -22.23 -8.23 -28.13
N LEU A 193 -21.49 -9.16 -28.71
CA LEU A 193 -21.79 -9.77 -29.99
C LEU A 193 -22.65 -11.03 -29.75
N GLY A 194 -23.95 -10.81 -29.70
CA GLY A 194 -24.92 -11.84 -29.29
C GLY A 194 -24.74 -12.25 -27.83
N ASN A 195 -24.99 -13.53 -27.52
CA ASN A 195 -24.94 -14.05 -26.14
C ASN A 195 -23.62 -14.76 -25.81
N GLN A 196 -22.68 -14.81 -26.76
CA GLN A 196 -21.50 -15.68 -26.68
C GLN A 196 -20.18 -14.92 -26.69
N VAL A 197 -20.09 -13.74 -27.30
CA VAL A 197 -18.83 -13.02 -27.43
C VAL A 197 -18.95 -11.64 -26.81
N ILE A 198 -17.99 -11.28 -25.97
CA ILE A 198 -17.84 -9.93 -25.40
C ILE A 198 -16.47 -9.42 -25.79
N VAL A 199 -16.42 -8.27 -26.45
CA VAL A 199 -15.18 -7.61 -26.85
C VAL A 199 -15.06 -6.30 -26.08
N LYS A 200 -13.88 -6.04 -25.51
CA LYS A 200 -13.59 -4.85 -24.71
C LYS A 200 -12.34 -4.13 -25.22
N PRO A 201 -12.42 -3.40 -26.34
CA PRO A 201 -11.36 -2.48 -26.71
C PRO A 201 -11.36 -1.28 -25.75
N GLY A 202 -10.17 -0.81 -25.41
CA GLY A 202 -10.00 0.34 -24.54
C GLY A 202 -8.64 1.02 -24.69
N LEU A 203 -8.57 2.23 -24.18
CA LEU A 203 -7.37 3.04 -24.16
C LEU A 203 -7.25 3.72 -22.81
N ARG A 204 -6.05 3.72 -22.23
CA ARG A 204 -5.72 4.51 -21.05
C ARG A 204 -4.59 5.47 -21.36
N LEU A 205 -4.73 6.71 -20.93
CA LEU A 205 -3.70 7.73 -20.95
C LEU A 205 -3.30 8.05 -19.51
N THR A 206 -2.01 7.98 -19.20
CA THR A 206 -1.45 8.34 -17.90
C THR A 206 -0.43 9.46 -18.09
N TYR A 207 -0.63 10.60 -17.45
CA TYR A 207 0.36 11.67 -17.38
C TYR A 207 0.98 11.72 -15.98
N ALA A 208 2.27 11.40 -15.89
CA ALA A 208 3.00 11.43 -14.62
C ALA A 208 3.87 12.68 -14.52
N ASN A 209 3.57 13.56 -13.56
CA ASN A 209 4.22 14.86 -13.46
C ASN A 209 5.74 14.75 -13.16
N LEU A 210 6.14 13.74 -12.38
CA LEU A 210 7.54 13.53 -11.99
C LEU A 210 8.46 13.30 -13.19
N VAL A 211 8.00 12.56 -14.20
CA VAL A 211 8.75 12.23 -15.43
C VAL A 211 8.34 13.08 -16.63
N ARG A 212 7.33 13.96 -16.47
CA ARG A 212 6.77 14.85 -17.51
C ARG A 212 6.44 14.14 -18.83
N LYS A 213 6.01 12.88 -18.75
CA LYS A 213 5.79 12.02 -19.91
C LYS A 213 4.37 11.44 -19.92
N PRO A 214 3.65 11.51 -21.05
CA PRO A 214 2.42 10.76 -21.24
C PRO A 214 2.72 9.30 -21.60
N TYR A 215 1.91 8.39 -21.08
CA TYR A 215 1.91 6.95 -21.37
C TYR A 215 0.55 6.56 -21.92
N VAL A 216 0.55 5.87 -23.05
CA VAL A 216 -0.66 5.40 -23.73
C VAL A 216 -0.67 3.89 -23.70
N ASP A 217 -1.69 3.32 -23.05
CA ASP A 217 -1.85 1.88 -22.85
C ASP A 217 -3.12 1.41 -23.58
N PRO A 218 -3.01 0.91 -24.82
CA PRO A 218 -4.13 0.24 -25.49
C PRO A 218 -4.43 -1.09 -24.79
N ARG A 219 -5.70 -1.45 -24.71
CA ARG A 219 -6.17 -2.68 -24.08
C ARG A 219 -7.23 -3.33 -24.95
N LEU A 220 -7.17 -4.65 -25.07
CA LEU A 220 -8.17 -5.45 -25.72
C LEU A 220 -8.41 -6.66 -24.84
N SER A 221 -9.67 -6.97 -24.55
CA SER A 221 -10.05 -8.25 -23.98
C SER A 221 -11.18 -8.85 -24.79
N VAL A 222 -11.12 -10.16 -24.98
CA VAL A 222 -12.15 -10.95 -25.66
C VAL A 222 -12.60 -12.07 -24.73
N THR A 223 -13.88 -12.08 -24.40
CA THR A 223 -14.49 -13.17 -23.64
C THR A 223 -15.39 -13.99 -24.55
N TYR A 224 -15.18 -15.30 -24.60
CA TYR A 224 -16.05 -16.24 -25.28
C TYR A 224 -16.78 -17.14 -24.27
N VAL A 225 -18.10 -17.14 -24.32
CA VAL A 225 -19.01 -17.94 -23.51
C VAL A 225 -19.52 -19.09 -24.39
N ALA A 226 -18.77 -20.18 -24.42
CA ALA A 226 -19.12 -21.37 -25.21
C ALA A 226 -20.39 -22.06 -24.70
N SER A 227 -20.59 -22.09 -23.38
CA SER A 227 -21.80 -22.63 -22.74
C SER A 227 -21.96 -22.07 -21.32
N LYS A 228 -23.05 -22.44 -20.64
CA LYS A 228 -23.24 -22.10 -19.21
C LYS A 228 -22.12 -22.60 -18.29
N LYS A 229 -21.30 -23.57 -18.73
CA LYS A 229 -20.21 -24.18 -17.95
C LYS A 229 -18.81 -23.71 -18.36
N TRP A 230 -18.66 -23.09 -19.54
CA TRP A 230 -17.37 -22.78 -20.12
C TRP A 230 -17.30 -21.32 -20.56
N ARG A 231 -16.36 -20.58 -19.97
CA ARG A 231 -16.01 -19.20 -20.30
C ARG A 231 -14.50 -19.11 -20.49
N ILE A 232 -14.10 -18.57 -21.64
CA ILE A 232 -12.69 -18.35 -22.01
C ILE A 232 -12.46 -16.85 -22.06
N ASN A 233 -11.39 -16.37 -21.43
CA ASN A 233 -10.98 -14.96 -21.45
C ASN A 233 -9.60 -14.87 -22.11
N LEU A 234 -9.50 -14.01 -23.11
CA LEU A 234 -8.28 -13.64 -23.83
C LEU A 234 -8.03 -12.14 -23.65
#